data_AF-A0AAP0BTX0-F1
#
_entry.id   AF-A0AAP0BTX0-F1
#
_cell.length_a   1.000
_cell.length_b   1.000
_cell.length_c   1.000
_cell.angle_alpha   90.00
_cell.angle_beta   90.00
_cell.angle_gamma   90.00
#
_symmetry.space_group_name_H-M   'P 1'
#
loop_
_entity.id
_entity.type
_entity.pdbx_description
1 polymer ?
#
loop_
_entity_poly.entity_id
_entity_poly.type
_entity_poly.pdbx_seq_one_letter_code
_entity_poly.pdbx_strand_id
1 'polypeptide(L)'
;MKACLISEFSSSSPLENISQRAGPIIKMCSITSVRDAELAARVGASLIGFILWPKSKRSVSLSLAKEISKAARDHGAEPVEVFVDDDFGTMLKSSDAADLVFLQLHGDGSRAEIPFLLRTKRVIYVLHADEIGKILNQISNEDSSLVDWILVDSAKGGSGKGFNWQIFQIPLIKSKHGWLLAGGLHPYNVCEAIATLKPDGVDVSSGNCRINGIQKDPLRISSFMSKVNSLSQS
;
A
#
# COMPACT_ATOMS: atom_id res chain seq x y z
N MET A 1 16.27 -3.82 -48.06
CA MET A 1 16.13 -4.42 -46.71
C MET A 1 16.10 -3.27 -45.71
N LYS A 2 14.94 -2.94 -45.14
CA LYS A 2 14.77 -1.86 -44.16
C LYS A 2 15.06 -2.43 -42.76
N ALA A 3 16.04 -1.85 -42.08
CA ALA A 3 16.31 -2.14 -40.67
C ALA A 3 15.18 -1.52 -39.82
N CYS A 4 14.52 -2.35 -39.01
CA CYS A 4 13.55 -1.94 -38.01
C CYS A 4 14.33 -1.43 -36.79
N LEU A 5 14.26 -0.12 -36.52
CA LEU A 5 14.70 0.46 -35.27
C LEU A 5 13.60 0.24 -34.24
N ILE A 6 13.80 -0.72 -33.35
CA ILE A 6 12.95 -0.90 -32.17
C ILE A 6 13.46 0.12 -31.14
N SER A 7 12.69 1.18 -30.92
CA SER A 7 12.94 2.12 -29.82
C SER A 7 12.63 1.42 -28.50
N GLU A 8 13.63 1.22 -27.66
CA GLU A 8 13.46 0.82 -26.27
C GLU A 8 12.71 1.93 -25.52
N PHE A 9 11.42 1.74 -25.28
CA PHE A 9 10.71 2.52 -24.27
C PHE A 9 11.16 2.03 -22.90
N SER A 10 12.12 2.73 -22.31
CA SER A 10 12.41 2.65 -20.88
C SER A 10 11.22 3.25 -20.13
N SER A 11 10.26 2.42 -19.73
CA SER A 11 9.18 2.82 -18.83
C SER A 11 9.73 2.84 -17.40
N SER A 12 10.28 3.98 -16.98
CA SER A 12 10.61 4.22 -15.57
C SER A 12 9.37 3.98 -14.70
N SER A 13 9.53 3.28 -13.58
CA SER A 13 8.39 2.95 -12.72
C SER A 13 7.76 4.22 -12.14
N PRO A 14 6.43 4.27 -11.89
CA PRO A 14 5.76 5.45 -11.33
C PRO A 14 6.36 5.95 -10.01
N LEU A 15 7.11 5.10 -9.30
CA LEU A 15 7.76 5.40 -8.03
C LEU A 15 9.22 5.86 -8.15
N GLU A 16 9.88 5.69 -9.30
CA GLU A 16 11.22 6.28 -9.52
C GLU A 16 11.19 7.82 -9.57
N ASN A 17 10.00 8.41 -9.71
CA ASN A 17 9.75 9.86 -9.68
C ASN A 17 9.06 10.36 -8.40
N ILE A 18 9.12 9.63 -7.27
CA ILE A 18 8.57 10.10 -5.98
C ILE A 18 9.07 11.51 -5.63
N SER A 19 10.34 11.81 -5.94
CA SER A 19 10.98 13.11 -5.69
C SER A 19 10.34 14.29 -6.45
N GLN A 20 9.53 14.04 -7.49
CA GLN A 20 8.88 15.05 -8.32
C GLN A 20 7.36 15.16 -8.08
N ARG A 21 6.78 14.34 -7.22
CA ARG A 21 5.34 14.42 -6.92
C ARG A 21 5.05 15.54 -5.92
N ALA A 22 4.10 16.39 -6.28
CA ALA A 22 3.66 17.52 -5.45
C ALA A 22 2.82 17.12 -4.21
N GLY A 23 2.59 15.83 -3.96
CA GLY A 23 1.66 15.36 -2.93
C GLY A 23 1.96 13.98 -2.36
N PRO A 24 1.31 13.62 -1.24
CA PRO A 24 1.56 12.36 -0.55
C PRO A 24 1.19 11.16 -1.43
N ILE A 25 1.89 10.04 -1.23
CA ILE A 25 1.56 8.78 -1.88
C ILE A 25 0.22 8.27 -1.36
N ILE A 26 -0.63 7.77 -2.25
CA ILE A 26 -1.94 7.22 -1.86
C ILE A 26 -1.98 5.74 -2.23
N LYS A 27 -2.18 4.89 -1.23
CA LYS A 27 -2.40 3.46 -1.38
C LYS A 27 -3.86 3.09 -1.16
N MET A 28 -4.45 2.40 -2.13
CA MET A 28 -5.81 1.86 -2.04
C MET A 28 -5.71 0.35 -1.80
N CYS A 29 -5.96 -0.09 -0.58
CA CYS A 29 -5.69 -1.45 -0.14
C CYS A 29 -6.93 -2.36 -0.13
N SER A 30 -6.71 -3.67 -0.19
CA SER A 30 -7.75 -4.70 -0.19
C SER A 30 -8.77 -4.57 -1.33
N ILE A 31 -8.27 -4.31 -2.54
CA ILE A 31 -9.06 -4.31 -3.77
C ILE A 31 -9.47 -5.75 -4.12
N THR A 32 -10.74 -5.93 -4.47
CA THR A 32 -11.34 -7.25 -4.72
C THR A 32 -11.95 -7.38 -6.12
N SER A 33 -11.76 -6.38 -6.99
CA SER A 33 -12.23 -6.43 -8.38
C SER A 33 -11.32 -5.60 -9.29
N VAL A 34 -11.25 -6.00 -10.56
CA VAL A 34 -10.52 -5.26 -11.61
C VAL A 34 -11.06 -3.84 -11.75
N ARG A 35 -12.40 -3.70 -11.76
CA ARG A 35 -13.08 -2.40 -11.87
C ARG A 35 -12.65 -1.42 -10.77
N ASP A 36 -12.56 -1.90 -9.52
CA ASP A 36 -12.14 -1.06 -8.40
C ASP A 36 -10.65 -0.68 -8.50
N ALA A 37 -9.80 -1.61 -8.98
CA ALA A 37 -8.38 -1.37 -9.23
C ALA A 37 -8.18 -0.27 -10.27
N GLU A 38 -8.85 -0.40 -11.42
CA GLU A 38 -8.78 0.58 -12.50
C GLU A 38 -9.29 1.94 -12.05
N LEU A 39 -10.43 1.99 -11.34
CA LEU A 39 -10.97 3.25 -10.85
C LEU A 39 -9.96 3.92 -9.93
N ALA A 40 -9.47 3.22 -8.91
CA ALA A 40 -8.51 3.73 -7.95
C ALA A 40 -7.24 4.26 -8.63
N ALA A 41 -6.67 3.51 -9.58
CA ALA A 41 -5.49 3.93 -10.33
C ALA A 41 -5.78 5.15 -11.19
N ARG A 42 -6.90 5.17 -11.95
CA ARG A 42 -7.29 6.31 -12.80
C ARG A 42 -7.50 7.62 -12.02
N VAL A 43 -7.97 7.55 -10.78
CA VAL A 43 -8.13 8.74 -9.93
C VAL A 43 -6.84 9.17 -9.22
N GLY A 44 -5.72 8.46 -9.45
CA GLY A 44 -4.39 8.85 -9.00
C GLY A 44 -3.81 8.04 -7.84
N ALA A 45 -4.43 6.93 -7.43
CA ALA A 45 -3.83 6.05 -6.44
C ALA A 45 -2.48 5.54 -6.97
N SER A 46 -1.45 5.60 -6.14
CA SER A 46 -0.06 5.27 -6.52
C SER A 46 0.22 3.79 -6.32
N LEU A 47 -0.42 3.20 -5.30
CA LEU A 47 -0.27 1.81 -4.91
C LEU A 47 -1.65 1.16 -4.85
N ILE A 48 -1.79 -0.03 -5.44
CA ILE A 48 -3.03 -0.82 -5.43
C ILE A 48 -2.78 -2.12 -4.66
N GLY A 49 -3.37 -2.24 -3.48
CA GLY A 49 -3.19 -3.40 -2.61
C GLY A 49 -4.28 -4.45 -2.78
N PHE A 50 -3.91 -5.73 -2.82
CA PHE A 50 -4.83 -6.87 -2.74
C PHE A 50 -4.27 -7.96 -1.81
N ILE A 51 -5.12 -8.91 -1.43
CA ILE A 51 -4.79 -9.93 -0.42
C ILE A 51 -5.12 -11.30 -1.00
N LEU A 52 -4.21 -12.26 -0.94
CA LEU A 52 -4.50 -13.66 -1.27
C LEU A 52 -4.67 -14.52 -0.01
N TRP A 53 -4.23 -14.02 1.16
CA TRP A 53 -4.32 -14.73 2.42
C TRP A 53 -5.76 -15.21 2.74
N PRO A 54 -6.01 -16.52 2.85
CA PRO A 54 -7.36 -17.10 2.78
C PRO A 54 -8.25 -16.75 3.98
N LYS A 55 -7.66 -16.35 5.11
CA LYS A 55 -8.42 -15.93 6.31
C LYS A 55 -8.95 -14.50 6.19
N SER A 56 -8.54 -13.74 5.16
CA SER A 56 -9.10 -12.41 4.90
C SER A 56 -10.45 -12.51 4.20
N LYS A 57 -11.45 -11.79 4.72
CA LYS A 57 -12.75 -11.61 4.01
C LYS A 57 -12.65 -10.89 2.67
N ARG A 58 -11.50 -10.28 2.37
CA ARG A 58 -11.17 -9.60 1.11
C ARG A 58 -10.11 -10.36 0.32
N SER A 59 -9.92 -11.65 0.61
CA SER A 59 -9.04 -12.51 -0.18
C SER A 59 -9.57 -12.61 -1.63
N VAL A 60 -8.65 -12.59 -2.59
CA VAL A 60 -8.92 -12.84 -4.01
C VAL A 60 -8.18 -14.10 -4.47
N SER A 61 -8.66 -14.73 -5.55
CA SER A 61 -7.90 -15.79 -6.20
C SER A 61 -6.64 -15.25 -6.86
N LEU A 62 -5.65 -16.13 -7.08
CA LEU A 62 -4.45 -15.78 -7.83
C LEU A 62 -4.77 -15.30 -9.26
N SER A 63 -5.78 -15.88 -9.92
CA SER A 63 -6.20 -15.43 -11.26
C SER A 63 -6.70 -13.98 -11.23
N LEU A 64 -7.55 -13.63 -10.27
CA LEU A 64 -8.08 -12.29 -10.11
C LEU A 64 -6.99 -11.29 -9.67
N ALA A 65 -6.04 -11.74 -8.84
CA ALA A 65 -4.89 -10.93 -8.46
C ALA A 65 -4.04 -10.51 -9.67
N LYS A 66 -3.83 -11.41 -10.64
CA LYS A 66 -3.13 -11.08 -11.91
C LYS A 66 -3.88 -10.01 -12.70
N GLU A 67 -5.20 -10.12 -12.80
CA GLU A 67 -6.04 -9.15 -13.51
C GLU A 67 -6.03 -7.78 -12.82
N ILE A 68 -6.15 -7.74 -11.49
CA ILE A 68 -6.03 -6.52 -10.68
C ILE A 68 -4.65 -5.90 -10.87
N SER A 69 -3.60 -6.71 -10.82
CA SER A 69 -2.22 -6.28 -10.98
C SER A 69 -1.99 -5.64 -12.34
N LYS A 70 -2.50 -6.26 -13.41
CA LYS A 70 -2.44 -5.70 -14.76
C LYS A 70 -3.18 -4.37 -14.85
N ALA A 71 -4.42 -4.31 -14.36
CA ALA A 71 -5.23 -3.10 -14.39
C ALA A 71 -4.60 -1.93 -13.62
N ALA A 72 -3.94 -2.20 -12.49
CA ALA A 72 -3.19 -1.19 -11.75
C ALA A 72 -2.06 -0.60 -12.61
N ARG A 73 -1.23 -1.46 -13.22
CA ARG A 73 -0.09 -1.04 -14.06
C ARG A 73 -0.55 -0.29 -15.31
N ASP A 74 -1.59 -0.77 -15.99
CA ASP A 74 -2.16 -0.14 -17.20
C ASP A 74 -2.62 1.31 -16.94
N HIS A 75 -2.91 1.64 -15.68
CA HIS A 75 -3.32 2.98 -15.24
C HIS A 75 -2.27 3.69 -14.35
N GLY A 76 -1.01 3.25 -14.38
CA GLY A 76 0.11 3.97 -13.77
C GLY A 76 0.25 3.80 -12.25
N ALA A 77 -0.40 2.79 -11.66
CA ALA A 77 -0.26 2.44 -10.26
C ALA A 77 0.54 1.14 -10.08
N GLU A 78 1.21 1.01 -8.94
CA GLU A 78 2.02 -0.16 -8.62
C GLU A 78 1.20 -1.17 -7.79
N PRO A 79 1.09 -2.42 -8.25
CA PRO A 79 0.37 -3.44 -7.52
C PRO A 79 1.16 -3.97 -6.31
N VAL A 80 0.46 -4.19 -5.20
CA VAL A 80 1.04 -4.64 -3.92
C VAL A 80 0.24 -5.83 -3.40
N GLU A 81 0.89 -6.97 -3.19
CA GLU A 81 0.29 -8.09 -2.46
C GLU A 81 0.56 -7.95 -0.96
N VAL A 82 -0.48 -8.15 -0.16
CA VAL A 82 -0.39 -8.12 1.30
C VAL A 82 -0.29 -9.54 1.84
N PHE A 83 0.80 -9.81 2.55
CA PHE A 83 1.08 -11.07 3.23
C PHE A 83 0.89 -10.90 4.73
N VAL A 84 0.37 -11.94 5.38
CA VAL A 84 0.10 -11.91 6.83
C VAL A 84 0.96 -12.96 7.51
N ASP A 85 0.55 -14.22 7.39
CA ASP A 85 1.24 -15.39 7.97
C ASP A 85 1.74 -16.34 6.87
N ASP A 86 2.08 -15.79 5.70
CA ASP A 86 2.57 -16.54 4.55
C ASP A 86 4.09 -16.79 4.67
N ASP A 87 4.54 -17.98 4.30
CA ASP A 87 5.97 -18.34 4.28
C ASP A 87 6.68 -17.85 2.99
N PHE A 88 8.01 -17.87 2.99
CA PHE A 88 8.81 -17.40 1.84
C PHE A 88 8.46 -18.08 0.52
N GLY A 89 8.24 -19.40 0.53
CA GLY A 89 7.91 -20.16 -0.67
C GLY A 89 6.56 -19.75 -1.27
N THR A 90 5.57 -19.53 -0.41
CA THR A 90 4.23 -19.03 -0.77
C THR A 90 4.32 -17.62 -1.34
N MET A 91 5.05 -16.72 -0.67
CA MET A 91 5.25 -15.34 -1.11
C MET A 91 5.93 -15.26 -2.47
N LEU A 92 7.00 -16.02 -2.68
CA LEU A 92 7.71 -16.02 -3.95
C LEU A 92 6.81 -16.58 -5.06
N LYS A 93 6.13 -17.69 -4.81
CA LYS A 93 5.25 -18.33 -5.80
C LYS A 93 4.09 -17.43 -6.22
N SER A 94 3.38 -16.80 -5.29
CA SER A 94 2.24 -15.94 -5.63
C SER A 94 2.69 -14.65 -6.30
N SER A 95 3.73 -14.02 -5.77
CA SER A 95 4.26 -12.76 -6.31
C SER A 95 4.82 -12.94 -7.72
N ASP A 96 5.60 -13.98 -7.97
CA ASP A 96 6.14 -14.27 -9.32
C ASP A 96 5.01 -14.59 -10.30
N ALA A 97 4.01 -15.36 -9.88
CA ALA A 97 2.87 -15.67 -10.73
C ALA A 97 2.04 -14.42 -11.11
N ALA A 98 2.07 -13.36 -10.30
CA ALA A 98 1.38 -12.09 -10.56
C ALA A 98 2.33 -10.95 -11.04
N ASP A 99 3.57 -11.30 -11.39
CA ASP A 99 4.64 -10.37 -11.81
C ASP A 99 4.90 -9.25 -10.78
N LEU A 100 4.67 -9.52 -9.50
CA LEU A 100 4.73 -8.52 -8.43
C LEU A 100 6.14 -8.28 -7.95
N VAL A 101 6.48 -7.00 -7.89
CA VAL A 101 7.73 -6.51 -7.31
C VAL A 101 7.49 -6.03 -5.88
N PHE A 102 6.32 -5.46 -5.56
CA PHE A 102 5.99 -4.96 -4.23
C PHE A 102 5.23 -5.97 -3.37
N LEU A 103 5.77 -6.21 -2.17
CA LEU A 103 5.18 -7.04 -1.15
C LEU A 103 4.97 -6.21 0.13
N GLN A 104 3.79 -6.32 0.75
CA GLN A 104 3.51 -5.75 2.06
C GLN A 104 3.52 -6.85 3.13
N LEU A 105 4.40 -6.72 4.12
CA LEU A 105 4.56 -7.68 5.21
C LEU A 105 3.76 -7.21 6.44
N HIS A 106 2.54 -7.72 6.57
CA HIS A 106 1.55 -7.26 7.55
C HIS A 106 1.55 -8.08 8.85
N GLY A 107 1.88 -9.38 8.81
CA GLY A 107 1.88 -10.26 9.98
C GLY A 107 3.27 -10.79 10.36
N ASP A 108 3.40 -11.41 11.53
CA ASP A 108 4.68 -11.85 12.08
C ASP A 108 5.37 -12.91 11.21
N GLY A 109 4.60 -13.84 10.64
CA GLY A 109 5.14 -14.87 9.74
C GLY A 109 5.80 -14.26 8.51
N SER A 110 5.08 -13.38 7.79
CA SER A 110 5.61 -12.73 6.58
C SER A 110 6.82 -11.82 6.87
N ARG A 111 6.83 -11.13 8.02
CA ARG A 111 7.94 -10.28 8.44
C ARG A 111 9.24 -11.04 8.71
N ALA A 112 9.16 -12.29 9.16
CA ALA A 112 10.34 -13.10 9.43
C ALA A 112 11.20 -13.35 8.17
N GLU A 113 10.62 -13.20 6.98
CA GLU A 113 11.26 -13.55 5.70
C GLU A 113 12.00 -12.37 5.03
N ILE A 114 12.01 -11.19 5.66
CA ILE A 114 12.68 -9.98 5.14
C ILE A 114 14.09 -10.23 4.60
N PRO A 115 14.99 -10.95 5.31
CA PRO A 115 16.37 -11.14 4.85
C PRO A 115 16.46 -11.80 3.46
N PHE A 116 15.47 -12.59 3.09
CA PHE A 116 15.42 -13.30 1.80
C PHE A 116 14.74 -12.47 0.70
N LEU A 117 13.83 -11.57 1.06
CA LEU A 117 13.03 -10.77 0.12
C LEU A 117 13.77 -9.53 -0.40
N LEU A 118 14.57 -8.87 0.44
CA LEU A 118 15.18 -7.56 0.14
C LEU A 118 16.10 -7.54 -1.08
N ARG A 119 16.55 -8.72 -1.57
CA ARG A 119 17.42 -8.82 -2.76
C ARG A 119 16.67 -8.75 -4.08
N THR A 120 15.39 -9.13 -4.10
CA THR A 120 14.64 -9.34 -5.36
C THR A 120 13.29 -8.65 -5.36
N LYS A 121 12.82 -8.16 -4.21
CA LYS A 121 11.50 -7.57 -4.03
C LYS A 121 11.60 -6.21 -3.35
N ARG A 122 10.63 -5.37 -3.64
CA ARG A 122 10.35 -4.10 -2.95
C ARG A 122 9.40 -4.37 -1.80
N VAL A 123 9.67 -3.77 -0.64
CA VAL A 123 9.02 -4.15 0.62
C VAL A 123 8.34 -2.96 1.29
N ILE A 124 7.08 -3.14 1.65
CA ILE A 124 6.36 -2.32 2.63
C ILE A 124 6.32 -3.10 3.93
N TYR A 125 7.05 -2.65 4.95
CA TYR A 125 7.03 -3.28 6.26
C TYR A 125 6.00 -2.62 7.17
N VAL A 126 5.14 -3.41 7.81
CA VAL A 126 4.09 -2.86 8.68
C VAL A 126 4.49 -2.87 10.14
N LEU A 127 4.41 -1.69 10.76
CA LEU A 127 4.40 -1.48 12.20
C LEU A 127 2.95 -1.35 12.68
N HIS A 128 2.60 -2.10 13.72
CA HIS A 128 1.31 -2.02 14.38
C HIS A 128 1.40 -1.10 15.58
N ALA A 129 0.44 -0.19 15.71
CA ALA A 129 0.26 0.68 16.87
C ALA A 129 -1.01 0.30 17.64
N ASP A 130 -0.95 0.28 18.97
CA ASP A 130 -2.16 0.15 19.78
C ASP A 130 -3.01 1.44 19.79
N GLU A 131 -4.10 1.46 20.55
CA GLU A 131 -5.05 2.57 20.58
C GLU A 131 -4.43 3.90 21.07
N ILE A 132 -3.38 3.83 21.90
CA ILE A 132 -2.66 5.01 22.40
C ILE A 132 -1.44 5.36 21.54
N GLY A 133 -1.22 4.65 20.43
CA GLY A 133 -0.12 4.91 19.51
C GLY A 133 1.19 4.22 19.88
N LYS A 134 1.21 3.30 20.85
CA LYS A 134 2.43 2.55 21.16
C LYS A 134 2.67 1.52 20.06
N ILE A 135 3.85 1.55 19.48
CA ILE A 135 4.31 0.55 18.50
C ILE A 135 4.51 -0.81 19.17
N LEU A 136 3.98 -1.87 18.55
CA LEU A 136 3.87 -3.23 19.10
C LEU A 136 4.89 -4.21 18.54
N ASN A 137 5.45 -3.91 17.36
CA ASN A 137 6.51 -4.69 16.71
C ASN A 137 7.61 -3.76 16.23
N GLN A 138 8.79 -4.31 15.94
CA GLN A 138 9.97 -3.51 15.61
C GLN A 138 10.63 -4.00 14.33
N ILE A 139 11.44 -3.16 13.72
CA ILE A 139 12.35 -3.49 12.63
C ILE A 139 13.73 -2.95 13.01
N SER A 140 14.81 -3.66 12.66
CA SER A 140 16.16 -3.18 12.90
C SER A 140 16.42 -1.90 12.09
N ASN A 141 17.38 -1.07 12.51
CA ASN A 141 17.74 0.14 11.75
C ASN A 141 18.29 -0.21 10.37
N GLU A 142 19.03 -1.31 10.31
CA GLU A 142 19.65 -1.87 9.12
C GLU A 142 18.57 -2.30 8.12
N ASP A 143 17.64 -3.15 8.54
CA ASP A 143 16.53 -3.61 7.67
C ASP A 143 15.58 -2.46 7.30
N SER A 144 15.31 -1.54 8.24
CA SER A 144 14.48 -0.36 8.01
C SER A 144 15.04 0.49 6.87
N SER A 145 16.36 0.61 6.74
CA SER A 145 16.99 1.33 5.62
C SER A 145 16.89 0.62 4.27
N LEU A 146 16.60 -0.68 4.26
CA LEU A 146 16.55 -1.50 3.06
C LEU A 146 15.14 -1.65 2.49
N VAL A 147 14.09 -1.47 3.32
CA VAL A 147 12.70 -1.50 2.85
C VAL A 147 12.33 -0.19 2.13
N ASP A 148 11.39 -0.28 1.21
CA ASP A 148 10.91 0.87 0.42
C ASP A 148 10.07 1.81 1.28
N TRP A 149 9.16 1.23 2.08
CA TRP A 149 8.24 1.98 2.93
C TRP A 149 8.08 1.32 4.30
N ILE A 150 7.91 2.15 5.32
CA ILE A 150 7.30 1.73 6.59
C ILE A 150 5.83 2.12 6.54
N LEU A 151 4.91 1.22 6.85
CA LEU A 151 3.50 1.53 7.01
C LEU A 151 3.11 1.36 8.47
N VAL A 152 2.50 2.38 9.07
CA VAL A 152 2.01 2.33 10.45
C VAL A 152 0.50 2.11 10.44
N ASP A 153 0.04 0.96 10.93
CA ASP A 153 -1.37 0.57 10.98
C ASP A 153 -1.84 0.40 12.43
N SER A 154 -3.14 0.54 12.68
CA SER A 154 -3.69 0.20 13.99
C SER A 154 -3.68 -1.31 14.19
N ALA A 155 -3.38 -1.78 15.40
CA ALA A 155 -3.28 -3.20 15.73
C ALA A 155 -4.58 -3.97 15.47
N LYS A 156 -5.72 -3.27 15.49
CA LYS A 156 -7.03 -3.78 15.03
C LYS A 156 -7.23 -3.51 13.54
N GLY A 157 -6.24 -3.84 12.71
CA GLY A 157 -6.26 -3.62 11.27
C GLY A 157 -7.58 -4.08 10.65
N GLY A 158 -8.13 -3.28 9.73
CA GLY A 158 -9.41 -3.58 9.07
C GLY A 158 -10.68 -3.35 9.90
N SER A 159 -10.58 -2.93 11.17
CA SER A 159 -11.73 -2.53 12.02
C SER A 159 -12.32 -1.16 11.67
N GLY A 160 -11.60 -0.35 10.89
CA GLY A 160 -11.98 1.02 10.57
C GLY A 160 -11.70 2.03 11.70
N LYS A 161 -11.06 1.62 12.79
CA LYS A 161 -10.63 2.51 13.88
C LYS A 161 -9.13 2.78 13.80
N GLY A 162 -8.73 4.05 13.89
CA GLY A 162 -7.33 4.47 14.01
C GLY A 162 -6.82 4.42 15.46
N PHE A 163 -5.60 4.88 15.66
CA PHE A 163 -5.01 5.17 16.99
C PHE A 163 -5.01 6.68 17.25
N ASN A 164 -4.72 7.10 18.48
CA ASN A 164 -4.71 8.53 18.82
C ASN A 164 -3.51 9.27 18.20
N TRP A 165 -3.74 10.00 17.10
CA TRP A 165 -2.71 10.74 16.39
C TRP A 165 -2.09 11.89 17.19
N GLN A 166 -2.82 12.49 18.12
CA GLN A 166 -2.36 13.68 18.87
C GLN A 166 -1.22 13.35 19.84
N ILE A 167 -1.19 12.11 20.34
CA ILE A 167 -0.16 11.64 21.27
C ILE A 167 0.84 10.68 20.61
N PHE A 168 0.60 10.31 19.35
CA PHE A 168 1.47 9.40 18.62
C PHE A 168 2.79 10.09 18.31
N GLN A 169 3.88 9.46 18.73
CA GLN A 169 5.22 9.86 18.33
C GLN A 169 5.70 8.91 17.26
N ILE A 170 5.95 9.46 16.08
CA ILE A 170 6.53 8.70 14.99
C ILE A 170 7.90 8.14 15.41
N PRO A 171 8.14 6.82 15.28
CA PRO A 171 9.48 6.27 15.47
C PRO A 171 10.43 6.81 14.39
N LEU A 172 11.73 6.71 14.63
CA LEU A 172 12.72 7.06 13.60
C LEU A 172 12.53 6.13 12.39
N ILE A 173 12.05 6.70 11.28
CA ILE A 173 11.85 5.99 10.01
C ILE A 173 13.08 6.17 9.14
N LYS A 174 13.66 5.06 8.65
CA LYS A 174 14.84 5.06 7.76
C LYS A 174 14.58 4.47 6.38
N SER A 175 13.36 4.03 6.10
CA SER A 175 12.97 3.48 4.80
C SER A 175 13.27 4.43 3.65
N LYS A 176 13.52 3.85 2.47
CA LYS A 176 13.98 4.57 1.28
C LYS A 176 13.09 5.75 0.89
N HIS A 177 11.79 5.63 1.13
CA HIS A 177 10.80 6.62 0.73
C HIS A 177 10.03 7.23 1.90
N GLY A 178 10.38 6.88 3.14
CA GLY A 178 9.65 7.33 4.32
C GLY A 178 8.46 6.42 4.64
N TRP A 179 7.37 6.98 5.18
CA TRP A 179 6.31 6.19 5.79
C TRP A 179 4.89 6.52 5.33
N LEU A 180 4.03 5.50 5.45
CA LEU A 180 2.62 5.54 5.14
C LEU A 180 1.79 5.43 6.43
N LEU A 181 0.77 6.28 6.58
CA LEU A 181 -0.21 6.16 7.64
C LEU A 181 -1.39 5.30 7.19
N ALA A 182 -1.73 4.28 7.97
CA ALA A 182 -2.93 3.46 7.82
C ALA A 182 -3.80 3.52 9.10
N GLY A 183 -4.78 2.62 9.21
CA GLY A 183 -5.63 2.52 10.41
C GLY A 183 -6.80 3.51 10.42
N GLY A 184 -7.96 3.07 9.92
CA GLY A 184 -9.22 3.82 10.05
C GLY A 184 -9.34 5.11 9.22
N LEU A 185 -8.44 5.33 8.26
CA LEU A 185 -8.55 6.47 7.35
C LEU A 185 -9.80 6.39 6.46
N HIS A 186 -10.42 7.54 6.24
CA HIS A 186 -11.59 7.75 5.39
C HIS A 186 -11.67 9.23 4.93
N PRO A 187 -12.54 9.59 3.96
CA PRO A 187 -12.56 10.95 3.41
C PRO A 187 -12.73 12.08 4.43
N TYR A 188 -13.42 11.82 5.55
CA TYR A 188 -13.68 12.84 6.57
C TYR A 188 -12.53 13.08 7.57
N ASN A 189 -11.53 12.20 7.70
CA ASN A 189 -10.45 12.33 8.69
C ASN A 189 -9.05 12.41 8.07
N VAL A 190 -8.89 12.05 6.79
CA VAL A 190 -7.56 11.96 6.15
C VAL A 190 -6.81 13.28 6.16
N CYS A 191 -7.51 14.42 6.01
CA CYS A 191 -6.83 15.72 6.01
C CYS A 191 -6.26 16.08 7.38
N GLU A 192 -7.00 15.80 8.45
CA GLU A 192 -6.51 15.99 9.82
C GLU A 192 -5.32 15.07 10.08
N ALA A 193 -5.42 13.79 9.70
CA ALA A 193 -4.36 12.81 9.85
C ALA A 193 -3.04 13.28 9.20
N ILE A 194 -3.13 13.77 7.96
CA ILE A 194 -1.97 14.28 7.22
C ILE A 194 -1.43 15.55 7.88
N ALA A 195 -2.29 16.48 8.29
CA ALA A 195 -1.85 17.72 8.92
C ALA A 195 -1.16 17.49 10.27
N THR A 196 -1.66 16.53 11.07
CA THR A 196 -1.13 16.20 12.40
C THR A 196 0.18 15.43 12.30
N LEU A 197 0.24 14.38 11.47
CA LEU A 197 1.37 13.44 11.46
C LEU A 197 2.37 13.65 10.33
N LYS A 198 1.98 14.38 9.28
CA LYS A 198 2.80 14.64 8.08
C LYS A 198 3.44 13.37 7.48
N PRO A 199 2.66 12.31 7.19
CA PRO A 199 3.20 11.13 6.54
C PRO A 199 3.56 11.42 5.08
N ASP A 200 4.52 10.65 4.55
CA ASP A 200 4.88 10.68 3.13
C ASP A 200 3.79 10.06 2.24
N GLY A 201 2.90 9.26 2.84
CA GLY A 201 1.70 8.78 2.19
C GLY A 201 0.63 8.23 3.14
N VAL A 202 -0.49 7.83 2.56
CA VAL A 202 -1.65 7.29 3.29
C VAL A 202 -2.12 5.99 2.65
N ASP A 203 -2.53 5.04 3.48
CA ASP A 203 -3.13 3.76 3.09
C ASP A 203 -4.58 3.66 3.58
N VAL A 204 -5.50 3.43 2.65
CA VAL A 204 -6.93 3.30 2.96
C VAL A 204 -7.48 1.97 2.47
N SER A 205 -8.11 1.24 3.40
CA SER A 205 -8.83 -0.01 3.10
C SER A 205 -10.33 0.14 3.33
N SER A 206 -10.82 -0.06 4.56
CA SER A 206 -12.26 -0.11 4.88
C SER A 206 -12.98 1.23 4.75
N GLY A 207 -12.28 2.36 4.93
CA GLY A 207 -12.86 3.70 4.79
C GLY A 207 -13.49 3.96 3.42
N ASN A 208 -12.99 3.28 2.38
CA ASN A 208 -13.49 3.38 1.01
C ASN A 208 -14.39 2.21 0.59
N CYS A 209 -14.77 1.33 1.51
CA CYS A 209 -15.70 0.24 1.22
C CYS A 209 -17.16 0.68 1.31
N ARG A 210 -18.03 -0.08 0.62
CA ARG A 210 -19.49 -0.10 0.84
C ARG A 210 -19.82 -0.69 2.21
N ILE A 211 -21.11 -0.70 2.56
CA ILE A 211 -21.62 -1.23 3.83
C ILE A 211 -21.23 -2.70 4.09
N ASN A 212 -21.07 -3.51 3.03
CA ASN A 212 -20.61 -4.90 3.14
C ASN A 212 -19.14 -5.03 3.56
N GLY A 213 -18.37 -3.94 3.52
CA GLY A 213 -16.98 -3.91 3.92
C GLY A 213 -16.02 -4.68 2.99
N ILE A 214 -16.47 -5.10 1.80
CA ILE A 214 -15.69 -5.88 0.82
C ILE A 214 -15.49 -5.05 -0.46
N GLN A 215 -16.58 -4.67 -1.11
CA GLN A 215 -16.54 -3.91 -2.36
C GLN A 215 -16.20 -2.46 -2.08
N LYS A 216 -15.44 -1.83 -2.98
CA LYS A 216 -15.18 -0.40 -2.87
C LYS A 216 -16.41 0.41 -3.28
N ASP A 217 -16.52 1.60 -2.68
CA ASP A 217 -17.50 2.60 -3.04
C ASP A 217 -16.81 3.67 -3.92
N PRO A 218 -17.20 3.78 -5.21
CA PRO A 218 -16.63 4.77 -6.12
C PRO A 218 -16.68 6.21 -5.60
N LEU A 219 -17.77 6.59 -4.92
CA LEU A 219 -17.91 7.95 -4.38
C LEU A 219 -16.94 8.19 -3.23
N ARG A 220 -16.71 7.18 -2.39
CA ARG A 220 -15.73 7.28 -1.30
C ARG A 220 -14.30 7.30 -1.81
N ILE A 221 -13.97 6.50 -2.84
CA ILE A 221 -12.67 6.57 -3.52
C ILE A 221 -12.42 7.98 -4.04
N SER A 222 -13.33 8.52 -4.85
CA SER A 222 -13.16 9.86 -5.43
C SER A 222 -13.10 10.95 -4.37
N SER A 223 -13.92 10.85 -3.32
CA SER A 223 -13.90 11.80 -2.20
C SER A 223 -12.58 11.74 -1.42
N PHE A 224 -12.06 10.55 -1.14
CA PHE A 224 -10.77 10.37 -0.49
C PHE A 224 -9.64 11.00 -1.29
N MET A 225 -9.57 10.69 -2.59
CA MET A 225 -8.55 11.24 -3.49
C MET A 225 -8.63 12.76 -3.59
N SER A 226 -9.84 13.30 -3.76
CA SER A 226 -10.04 14.76 -3.82
C SER A 226 -9.58 15.45 -2.54
N LYS A 227 -9.84 14.87 -1.37
CA LYS A 227 -9.42 15.41 -0.07
C LYS A 227 -7.91 15.43 0.09
N VAL A 228 -7.24 14.34 -0.27
CA VAL A 228 -5.78 14.29 -0.20
C VAL A 228 -5.15 15.25 -1.20
N ASN A 229 -5.60 15.27 -2.45
CA ASN A 229 -5.04 16.13 -3.50
C ASN A 229 -5.24 17.64 -3.21
N SER A 230 -6.29 18.02 -2.47
CA SER A 230 -6.50 19.42 -2.09
C SER A 230 -5.44 19.97 -1.14
N LEU A 231 -4.73 19.11 -0.40
CA LEU A 231 -3.64 19.52 0.50
C LEU A 231 -2.32 19.77 -0.23
N SER A 232 -2.17 19.23 -1.43
CA SER A 232 -0.98 19.39 -2.27
C SER A 232 -0.99 20.66 -3.11
N GLN A 233 -2.14 21.36 -3.13
CA GLN A 233 -2.36 22.59 -3.90
C GLN A 233 -2.42 23.85 -2.99
N SER A 234 -2.26 23.67 -1.68
CA SER A 234 -2.29 24.71 -0.65
C SER A 234 -0.91 24.94 -0.07
#